data_AF-A0A945CQR0-F1
#
_entry.id   AF-A0A945CQR0-F1
#
_cell.length_a   1.000
_cell.length_b   1.000
_cell.length_c   1.000
_cell.angle_alpha   90.00
_cell.angle_beta   90.00
_cell.angle_gamma   90.00
#
_symmetry.space_group_name_H-M   'P 1'
#
loop_
_entity.id
_entity.type
_entity.pdbx_description
1 polymer ?
#
loop_
_entity_poly.entity_id
_entity_poly.type
_entity_poly.pdbx_seq_one_letter_code
_entity_poly.pdbx_strand_id
1 'polypeptide(L)'
;MKPVIFLDMDGVCCDYPRAVIDKHGRDPDEVLAAWAREHRGKPDGYKIIGLSATLFWNAADHKEESFWANIEEYPWFRSLYDGLSALAPVLFLSSAGDNPRALSGKLKWLQARFGEGFQDYVFTLHKHQLARENAVLVDDYEVFVEMFREAGGKGVLFPQTWGSNHHIEDKIDYTLKEVAAHLHAANRCGSA
;
A
#
# COMPACT_ATOMS: atom_id res chain seq x y z
N MET A 1 16.46 11.20 15.33
CA MET A 1 16.79 10.52 14.05
C MET A 1 16.07 11.24 12.93
N LYS A 2 16.55 11.20 11.67
CA LYS A 2 15.82 11.82 10.55
C LYS A 2 14.50 11.07 10.29
N PRO A 3 13.41 11.79 9.95
CA PRO A 3 12.14 11.16 9.61
C PRO A 3 12.24 10.30 8.35
N VAL A 4 11.41 9.27 8.28
CA VAL A 4 11.24 8.42 7.09
C VAL A 4 9.76 8.12 6.88
N ILE A 5 9.35 8.05 5.62
CA ILE A 5 8.03 7.59 5.22
C ILE A 5 8.21 6.22 4.56
N PHE A 6 7.48 5.23 5.07
CA PHE A 6 7.33 3.93 4.44
C PHE A 6 6.03 3.93 3.65
N LEU A 7 6.09 3.63 2.36
CA LEU A 7 4.95 3.66 1.45
C LEU A 7 4.66 2.25 0.93
N ASP A 8 3.49 1.70 1.23
CA ASP A 8 3.09 0.43 0.65
C ASP A 8 2.86 0.53 -0.87
N MET A 9 2.90 -0.62 -1.55
CA MET A 9 2.65 -0.71 -2.99
C MET A 9 1.21 -1.14 -3.31
N ASP A 10 0.78 -2.31 -2.84
CA ASP A 10 -0.42 -2.97 -3.36
C ASP A 10 -1.67 -2.35 -2.74
N GLY A 11 -2.51 -1.69 -3.53
CA GLY A 11 -3.63 -0.96 -2.95
C GLY A 11 -3.27 0.45 -2.48
N VAL A 12 -2.04 0.92 -2.73
CA VAL A 12 -1.65 2.34 -2.53
C VAL A 12 -1.06 2.93 -3.81
N CYS A 13 0.00 2.31 -4.32
CA CYS A 13 0.72 2.74 -5.53
C CYS A 13 0.24 2.01 -6.78
N CYS A 14 0.02 0.70 -6.68
CA CYS A 14 -0.42 -0.14 -7.78
C CYS A 14 -1.83 -0.70 -7.54
N ASP A 15 -2.61 -0.80 -8.63
CA ASP A 15 -4.00 -1.25 -8.64
C ASP A 15 -4.07 -2.78 -8.61
N TYR A 16 -3.49 -3.34 -7.55
CA TYR A 16 -3.45 -4.78 -7.30
C TYR A 16 -4.85 -5.41 -7.27
N PRO A 17 -5.87 -4.84 -6.59
CA PRO A 17 -7.21 -5.42 -6.60
C PRO A 17 -7.81 -5.56 -8.00
N ARG A 18 -7.69 -4.54 -8.86
CA ARG A 18 -8.12 -4.63 -10.26
C ARG A 18 -7.39 -5.75 -10.99
N ALA A 19 -6.06 -5.82 -10.85
CA ALA A 19 -5.26 -6.86 -11.50
C ALA A 19 -5.65 -8.28 -11.04
N VAL A 20 -5.94 -8.47 -9.75
CA VAL A 20 -6.43 -9.75 -9.22
C VAL A 20 -7.80 -10.11 -9.79
N ILE A 21 -8.73 -9.14 -9.85
CA ILE A 21 -10.07 -9.36 -10.37
C ILE A 21 -10.05 -9.76 -11.86
N ASP A 22 -9.29 -9.02 -12.67
CA ASP A 22 -9.10 -9.31 -14.09
C ASP A 22 -8.54 -10.72 -14.30
N LYS A 23 -7.60 -11.15 -13.44
CA LYS A 23 -7.05 -12.51 -13.47
C LYS A 23 -8.06 -13.62 -13.18
N HIS A 24 -9.13 -13.33 -12.46
CA HIS A 24 -10.24 -14.27 -12.30
C HIS A 24 -11.25 -14.21 -13.45
N GLY A 25 -10.94 -13.50 -14.55
CA GLY A 25 -11.79 -13.37 -15.73
C GLY A 25 -13.06 -12.57 -15.46
N ARG A 26 -12.97 -11.61 -14.53
CA ARG A 26 -14.09 -10.75 -14.12
C ARG A 26 -13.80 -9.30 -14.51
N ASP A 27 -14.85 -8.56 -14.82
CA ASP A 27 -14.74 -7.12 -15.05
C ASP A 27 -14.36 -6.42 -13.73
N PRO A 28 -13.19 -5.77 -13.66
CA PRO A 28 -12.77 -5.09 -12.44
C PRO A 28 -13.69 -3.96 -12.00
N ASP A 29 -14.28 -3.21 -12.95
CA ASP A 29 -15.11 -2.06 -12.62
C ASP A 29 -16.42 -2.50 -11.99
N GLU A 30 -17.03 -3.56 -12.52
CA GLU A 30 -18.25 -4.15 -11.97
C GLU A 30 -18.01 -4.69 -10.55
N VAL A 31 -16.91 -5.44 -10.36
CA VAL A 31 -16.60 -6.06 -9.07
C VAL A 31 -16.20 -5.02 -8.02
N LEU A 32 -15.39 -4.03 -8.38
CA LEU A 32 -15.00 -2.95 -7.47
C LEU A 32 -16.22 -2.10 -7.07
N ALA A 33 -17.13 -1.82 -8.00
CA ALA A 33 -18.38 -1.11 -7.70
C ALA A 33 -19.30 -1.94 -6.77
N ALA A 34 -19.44 -3.24 -7.02
CA ALA A 34 -20.21 -4.13 -6.15
C ALA A 34 -19.58 -4.26 -4.77
N TRP A 35 -18.25 -4.37 -4.68
CA TRP A 35 -17.52 -4.36 -3.42
C TRP A 35 -17.79 -3.07 -2.64
N ALA A 36 -17.69 -1.91 -3.30
CA ALA A 36 -17.98 -0.62 -2.69
C ALA A 36 -19.43 -0.43 -2.21
N ARG A 37 -20.36 -1.25 -2.71
CA ARG A 37 -21.78 -1.23 -2.31
C ARG A 37 -22.09 -2.22 -1.20
N GLU A 38 -21.55 -3.44 -1.29
CA GLU A 38 -22.00 -4.59 -0.47
C GLU A 38 -21.04 -4.91 0.68
N HIS A 39 -19.74 -4.60 0.51
CA HIS A 39 -18.67 -4.95 1.44
C HIS A 39 -17.76 -3.74 1.75
N ARG A 40 -18.32 -2.53 1.70
CA ARG A 40 -17.63 -1.29 2.01
C ARG A 40 -16.98 -1.34 3.41
N GLY A 41 -15.73 -0.90 3.49
CA GLY A 41 -14.93 -0.93 4.71
C GLY A 41 -14.46 -2.32 5.14
N LYS A 42 -14.52 -3.32 4.25
CA LYS A 42 -14.05 -4.68 4.53
C LYS A 42 -13.19 -5.21 3.38
N PRO A 43 -12.10 -5.96 3.66
CA PRO A 43 -11.22 -6.56 2.65
C PRO A 43 -11.84 -7.80 1.97
N ASP A 44 -13.11 -7.69 1.56
CA ASP A 44 -14.02 -8.80 1.25
C ASP A 44 -14.36 -8.95 -0.25
N GLY A 45 -13.55 -8.39 -1.16
CA GLY A 45 -13.80 -8.43 -2.60
C GLY A 45 -13.97 -9.85 -3.17
N TYR A 46 -13.35 -10.85 -2.54
CA TYR A 46 -13.51 -12.26 -2.88
C TYR A 46 -14.96 -12.77 -2.77
N LYS A 47 -15.78 -12.17 -1.89
CA LYS A 47 -17.20 -12.55 -1.72
C LYS A 47 -18.04 -12.14 -2.92
N ILE A 48 -17.72 -11.01 -3.56
CA ILE A 48 -18.44 -10.52 -4.76
C ILE A 48 -18.35 -11.54 -5.89
N ILE A 49 -17.20 -12.19 -6.05
CA ILE A 49 -16.98 -13.16 -7.13
C ILE A 49 -17.11 -14.62 -6.69
N GLY A 50 -17.61 -14.86 -5.46
CA GLY A 50 -17.92 -16.19 -4.94
C GLY A 50 -16.71 -17.08 -4.68
N LEU A 51 -15.54 -16.50 -4.38
CA LEU A 51 -14.31 -17.24 -4.07
C LEU A 51 -14.04 -17.28 -2.56
N SER A 52 -13.10 -18.14 -2.15
CA SER A 52 -12.47 -17.99 -0.84
C SER A 52 -11.41 -16.89 -0.89
N ALA A 53 -11.11 -16.27 0.25
CA ALA A 53 -10.02 -15.29 0.34
C ALA A 53 -8.69 -15.86 -0.18
N THR A 54 -8.38 -17.12 0.15
CA THR A 54 -7.17 -17.79 -0.33
C THR A 54 -7.14 -17.92 -1.85
N LEU A 55 -8.23 -18.31 -2.49
CA LEU A 55 -8.27 -18.45 -3.95
C LEU A 55 -8.21 -17.09 -4.65
N PHE A 56 -8.84 -16.08 -4.06
CA PHE A 56 -8.83 -14.73 -4.60
C PHE A 56 -7.42 -14.14 -4.55
N TRP A 57 -6.80 -14.12 -3.36
CA TRP A 57 -5.50 -13.49 -3.12
C TRP A 57 -4.29 -14.33 -3.52
N ASN A 58 -4.45 -15.64 -3.80
CA ASN A 58 -3.37 -16.53 -4.25
C ASN A 58 -3.71 -17.21 -5.60
N ALA A 59 -4.27 -16.47 -6.55
CA ALA A 59 -4.53 -17.00 -7.89
C ALA A 59 -3.26 -17.62 -8.50
N ALA A 60 -3.40 -18.67 -9.32
CA ALA A 60 -2.26 -19.42 -9.85
C ALA A 60 -1.24 -18.53 -10.58
N ASP A 61 -1.73 -17.48 -11.27
CA ASP A 61 -0.92 -16.52 -12.01
C ASP A 61 -0.20 -15.47 -11.13
N HIS A 62 -0.51 -15.38 -9.83
CA HIS A 62 0.34 -14.62 -8.90
C HIS A 62 1.75 -15.22 -8.85
N LYS A 63 1.93 -16.45 -9.35
CA LYS A 63 3.24 -17.10 -9.47
C LYS A 63 4.05 -16.58 -10.66
N GLU A 64 3.48 -15.76 -11.55
CA GLU A 64 4.22 -15.18 -12.66
C GLU A 64 4.84 -13.84 -12.27
N GLU A 65 6.12 -13.65 -12.56
CA GLU A 65 6.83 -12.39 -12.28
C GLU A 65 6.24 -11.22 -13.09
N SER A 66 5.83 -11.50 -14.33
CA SER A 66 5.26 -10.52 -15.25
C SER A 66 3.93 -9.96 -14.75
N PHE A 67 3.17 -10.72 -13.96
CA PHE A 67 1.95 -10.21 -13.33
C PHE A 67 2.29 -9.02 -12.43
N TRP A 68 3.23 -9.22 -11.49
CA TRP A 68 3.64 -8.18 -10.54
C TRP A 68 4.36 -7.01 -11.19
N ALA A 69 5.19 -7.27 -12.20
CA ALA A 69 5.94 -6.23 -12.91
C ALA A 69 5.02 -5.28 -13.70
N ASN A 70 3.86 -5.76 -14.14
CA ASN A 70 2.97 -5.04 -15.05
C ASN A 70 1.66 -4.56 -14.40
N ILE A 71 1.50 -4.68 -13.07
CA ILE A 71 0.34 -4.09 -12.38
C ILE A 71 0.30 -2.58 -12.69
N GLU A 72 -0.86 -2.09 -13.11
CA GLU A 72 -1.03 -0.67 -13.40
C GLU A 72 -0.81 0.16 -12.13
N GLU A 73 -0.21 1.35 -12.29
CA GLU A 73 -0.18 2.31 -11.18
C GLU A 73 -1.53 2.99 -11.05
N TYR A 74 -1.92 3.35 -9.83
CA TYR A 74 -3.11 4.18 -9.66
C TYR A 74 -2.88 5.56 -10.29
N PRO A 75 -3.92 6.21 -10.85
CA PRO A 75 -3.79 7.54 -11.45
C PRO A 75 -3.25 8.62 -10.49
N TRP A 76 -3.44 8.43 -9.18
CA TRP A 76 -2.96 9.36 -8.14
C TRP A 76 -1.54 9.10 -7.65
N PHE A 77 -0.92 7.97 -8.04
CA PHE A 77 0.33 7.50 -7.44
C PHE A 77 1.45 8.56 -7.48
N ARG A 78 1.67 9.19 -8.64
CA ARG A 78 2.74 10.19 -8.80
C ARG A 78 2.56 11.40 -7.90
N SER A 79 1.35 11.96 -7.87
CA SER A 79 1.01 13.09 -6.98
C SER A 79 1.19 12.73 -5.50
N LEU A 80 0.82 11.51 -5.10
CA LEU A 80 1.03 11.04 -3.72
C LEU A 80 2.52 10.91 -3.40
N TYR A 81 3.29 10.24 -4.26
CA TYR A 81 4.72 10.02 -4.05
C TYR A 81 5.50 11.33 -3.98
N ASP A 82 5.24 12.27 -4.90
CA ASP A 82 5.91 13.57 -4.94
C ASP A 82 5.58 14.40 -3.69
N GLY A 83 4.31 14.40 -3.28
CA GLY A 83 3.87 15.07 -2.05
C GLY A 83 4.52 14.50 -0.80
N LEU A 84 4.61 13.18 -0.67
CA LEU A 84 5.28 12.52 0.46
C LEU A 84 6.79 12.79 0.45
N SER A 85 7.42 12.72 -0.74
CA SER A 85 8.87 12.96 -0.91
C SER A 85 9.27 14.39 -0.58
N ALA A 86 8.36 15.35 -0.73
CA ALA A 86 8.57 16.72 -0.29
C ALA A 86 8.57 16.87 1.25
N LEU A 87 7.98 15.93 1.99
CA LEU A 87 7.90 15.97 3.46
C LEU A 87 9.08 15.27 4.12
N ALA A 88 9.47 14.09 3.62
CA ALA A 88 10.60 13.30 4.13
C ALA A 88 11.02 12.24 3.08
N PRO A 89 12.20 11.61 3.23
CA PRO A 89 12.59 10.47 2.39
C PRO A 89 11.53 9.36 2.42
N VAL A 90 11.14 8.91 1.23
CA VAL A 90 10.16 7.83 1.03
C VAL A 90 10.90 6.55 0.65
N LEU A 91 10.67 5.48 1.42
CA LEU A 91 11.07 4.12 1.06
C LEU A 91 9.81 3.29 0.79
N PHE A 92 9.79 2.55 -0.31
CA PHE A 92 8.72 1.58 -0.54
C PHE A 92 8.84 0.44 0.46
N LEU A 93 7.74 0.10 1.13
CA LEU A 93 7.70 -0.99 2.11
C LEU A 93 6.54 -1.92 1.77
N SER A 94 6.84 -2.99 1.04
CA SER A 94 5.84 -3.96 0.57
C SER A 94 6.22 -5.38 0.99
N SER A 95 5.27 -6.31 0.89
CA SER A 95 5.52 -7.72 1.10
C SER A 95 5.48 -8.47 -0.23
N ALA A 96 6.37 -9.46 -0.37
CA ALA A 96 6.30 -10.46 -1.43
C ALA A 96 5.75 -11.81 -0.94
N GLY A 97 5.37 -11.90 0.34
CA GLY A 97 4.99 -13.16 0.97
C GLY A 97 6.09 -14.21 0.86
N ASP A 98 5.69 -15.45 0.55
CA ASP A 98 6.55 -16.59 0.25
C ASP A 98 6.83 -16.75 -1.25
N ASN A 99 6.53 -15.73 -2.07
CA ASN A 99 6.57 -15.80 -3.52
C ASN A 99 7.77 -15.02 -4.11
N PRO A 100 8.84 -15.71 -4.56
CA PRO A 100 10.01 -15.05 -5.14
C PRO A 100 9.70 -14.27 -6.43
N ARG A 101 8.63 -14.65 -7.13
CA ARG A 101 8.19 -14.00 -8.38
C ARG A 101 7.48 -12.69 -8.10
N ALA A 102 6.79 -12.59 -6.96
CA ALA A 102 6.29 -11.32 -6.45
C ALA A 102 7.42 -10.36 -6.10
N LEU A 103 8.47 -10.84 -5.41
CA LEU A 103 9.63 -10.02 -5.05
C LEU A 103 10.31 -9.43 -6.29
N SER A 104 10.68 -10.30 -7.24
CA SER A 104 11.35 -9.89 -8.47
C SER A 104 10.48 -9.00 -9.35
N GLY A 105 9.19 -9.29 -9.48
CA GLY A 105 8.28 -8.46 -10.27
C GLY A 105 8.02 -7.09 -9.65
N LYS A 106 7.86 -6.99 -8.33
CA LYS A 106 7.75 -5.69 -7.62
C LYS A 106 9.02 -4.86 -7.75
N LEU A 107 10.20 -5.49 -7.68
CA LEU A 107 11.46 -4.79 -7.95
C LEU A 107 11.50 -4.24 -9.38
N LYS A 108 11.13 -5.05 -10.38
CA LYS A 108 11.04 -4.60 -11.78
C LYS A 108 10.04 -3.48 -11.96
N TRP A 109 8.90 -3.54 -11.27
CA TRP A 109 7.88 -2.48 -11.27
C TRP A 109 8.44 -1.14 -10.80
N LEU A 110 9.24 -1.15 -9.72
CA LEU A 110 9.92 0.03 -9.18
C LEU A 110 11.02 0.53 -10.14
N GLN A 111 11.87 -0.38 -10.63
CA GLN A 111 12.96 -0.02 -11.54
C GLN A 111 12.47 0.55 -12.87
N ALA A 112 11.35 0.06 -13.40
CA ALA A 112 10.73 0.61 -14.61
C ALA A 112 10.27 2.07 -14.44
N ARG A 113 10.04 2.51 -13.19
CA ARG A 113 9.46 3.82 -12.84
C ARG A 113 10.46 4.81 -12.27
N PHE A 114 11.51 4.32 -11.64
CA PHE A 114 12.51 5.12 -10.93
C PHE A 114 13.95 4.87 -11.44
N GLY A 115 14.13 3.94 -12.38
CA GLY A 115 15.42 3.58 -12.99
C GLY A 115 16.00 2.26 -12.48
N GLU A 116 16.85 1.62 -13.30
CA GLU A 116 17.43 0.29 -13.02
C GLU A 116 18.19 0.20 -11.69
N GLY A 117 18.77 1.32 -11.23
CA GLY A 117 19.52 1.40 -9.97
C GLY A 117 18.68 1.75 -8.74
N PHE A 118 17.35 1.80 -8.84
CA PHE A 118 16.50 2.20 -7.72
C PHE A 118 16.68 1.25 -6.52
N GLN A 119 16.87 1.80 -5.32
CA GLN A 119 17.18 1.06 -4.09
C GLN A 119 16.38 1.50 -2.86
N ASP A 120 15.49 2.49 -2.99
CA ASP A 120 14.70 3.00 -1.86
C ASP A 120 13.47 2.12 -1.61
N TYR A 121 13.72 0.85 -1.27
CA TYR A 121 12.69 -0.14 -0.96
C TYR A 121 13.14 -1.13 0.11
N VAL A 122 12.16 -1.73 0.78
CA VAL A 122 12.32 -2.88 1.67
C VAL A 122 11.18 -3.85 1.41
N PHE A 123 11.52 -5.11 1.14
CA PHE A 123 10.53 -6.18 1.05
C PHE A 123 10.50 -7.00 2.33
N THR A 124 9.40 -6.99 3.06
CA THR A 124 9.21 -7.76 4.29
C THR A 124 7.74 -7.97 4.64
N LEU A 125 7.43 -9.10 5.26
CA LEU A 125 6.14 -9.34 5.91
C LEU A 125 6.02 -8.61 7.26
N HIS A 126 7.16 -8.31 7.89
CA HIS A 126 7.21 -7.81 9.26
C HIS A 126 7.42 -6.29 9.30
N LYS A 127 6.54 -5.54 8.62
CA LYS A 127 6.64 -4.06 8.50
C LYS A 127 6.83 -3.37 9.86
N HIS A 128 6.11 -3.84 10.87
CA HIS A 128 6.18 -3.34 12.26
C HIS A 128 7.59 -3.39 12.87
N GLN A 129 8.51 -4.24 12.41
CA GLN A 129 9.89 -4.27 12.91
C GLN A 129 10.71 -3.04 12.49
N LEU A 130 10.25 -2.28 11.49
CA LEU A 130 10.85 -1.02 11.07
C LEU A 130 10.25 0.19 11.81
N ALA A 131 9.25 -0.05 12.66
CA ALA A 131 8.61 0.96 13.45
C ALA A 131 9.60 1.62 14.41
N ARG A 132 9.56 2.95 14.45
CA ARG A 132 10.34 3.80 15.32
C ARG A 132 9.68 5.17 15.37
N GLU A 133 10.00 5.94 16.41
CA GLU A 133 9.39 7.24 16.69
C GLU A 133 9.30 8.19 15.47
N ASN A 134 10.33 8.20 14.62
CA ASN A 134 10.45 9.07 13.45
C ASN A 134 10.08 8.36 12.12
N ALA A 135 9.36 7.23 12.16
CA ALA A 135 8.90 6.53 10.97
C ALA A 135 7.38 6.59 10.86
N VAL A 136 6.89 6.87 9.65
CA VAL A 136 5.46 6.86 9.31
C VAL A 136 5.22 5.80 8.24
N LEU A 137 4.31 4.86 8.49
CA LEU A 137 3.83 3.90 7.49
C LEU A 137 2.55 4.42 6.83
N VAL A 138 2.51 4.48 5.51
CA VAL A 138 1.30 4.69 4.70
C VAL A 138 0.95 3.35 4.04
N ASP A 139 -0.18 2.77 4.42
CA ASP A 139 -0.60 1.42 4.03
C ASP A 139 -2.13 1.35 4.00
N ASP A 140 -2.73 0.65 3.06
CA ASP A 140 -4.18 0.51 2.92
C ASP A 140 -4.76 -0.62 3.80
N TYR A 141 -3.90 -1.44 4.41
CA TYR A 141 -4.32 -2.54 5.26
C TYR A 141 -4.24 -2.17 6.75
N GLU A 142 -5.41 -1.99 7.35
CA GLU A 142 -5.59 -1.54 8.74
C GLU A 142 -4.79 -2.37 9.75
N VAL A 143 -4.70 -3.68 9.56
CA VAL A 143 -3.92 -4.57 10.45
C VAL A 143 -2.43 -4.18 10.45
N PHE A 144 -1.83 -3.87 9.30
CA PHE A 144 -0.42 -3.47 9.25
C PHE A 144 -0.19 -2.07 9.83
N VAL A 145 -1.14 -1.15 9.61
CA VAL A 145 -1.12 0.18 10.20
C VAL A 145 -1.13 0.10 11.73
N GLU A 146 -2.03 -0.70 12.31
CA GLU A 146 -2.12 -0.87 13.77
C GLU A 146 -0.88 -1.57 14.34
N MET A 147 -0.43 -2.67 13.73
CA MET A 147 0.80 -3.34 14.17
C MET A 147 2.02 -2.40 14.17
N PHE A 148 2.12 -1.51 13.17
CA PHE A 148 3.21 -0.54 13.08
C PHE A 148 3.12 0.54 14.17
N ARG A 149 1.90 0.99 14.50
CA ARG A 149 1.63 1.92 15.62
C ARG A 149 1.99 1.29 16.96
N GLU A 150 1.54 0.06 17.20
CA GLU A 150 1.82 -0.70 18.43
C GLU A 150 3.31 -0.94 18.65
N ALA A 151 4.07 -1.12 17.58
CA ALA A 151 5.54 -1.26 17.62
C ALA A 151 6.30 0.07 17.81
N GLY A 152 5.59 1.18 18.08
CA GLY A 152 6.20 2.48 18.40
C GLY A 152 6.42 3.41 17.20
N GLY A 153 5.89 3.05 16.03
CA GLY A 153 5.87 3.88 14.84
C GLY A 153 4.63 4.77 14.75
N LYS A 154 4.51 5.49 13.63
CA LYS A 154 3.27 6.16 13.22
C LYS A 154 2.70 5.43 12.01
N GLY A 155 1.38 5.32 11.93
CA GLY A 155 0.71 4.66 10.81
C GLY A 155 -0.40 5.56 10.28
N VAL A 156 -0.56 5.64 8.96
CA VAL A 156 -1.60 6.35 8.24
C VAL A 156 -2.29 5.34 7.35
N LEU A 157 -3.58 5.09 7.61
CA LEU A 157 -4.39 4.21 6.78
C LEU A 157 -4.68 4.93 5.45
N PHE A 158 -4.16 4.42 4.35
CA PHE A 158 -4.45 4.99 3.03
C PHE A 158 -5.92 4.68 2.66
N PRO A 159 -6.74 5.69 2.28
CA PRO A 159 -8.15 5.44 2.04
C PRO A 159 -8.40 4.54 0.84
N GLN A 160 -9.04 3.41 1.09
CA GLN A 160 -9.53 2.49 0.07
C GLN A 160 -10.92 2.00 0.39
N THR A 161 -11.60 1.43 -0.60
CA THR A 161 -12.98 0.91 -0.45
C THR A 161 -13.10 -0.11 0.69
N TRP A 162 -12.02 -0.82 1.02
CA TRP A 162 -11.94 -1.83 2.08
C TRP A 162 -11.40 -1.32 3.41
N GLY A 163 -11.00 -0.05 3.52
CA GLY A 163 -10.52 0.56 4.76
C GLY A 163 -11.65 1.12 5.61
N SER A 164 -11.46 1.21 6.92
CA SER A 164 -12.41 1.87 7.83
C SER A 164 -12.64 3.35 7.48
N ASN A 165 -11.67 3.98 6.80
CA ASN A 165 -11.70 5.35 6.31
C ASN A 165 -12.14 5.49 4.83
N HIS A 166 -12.81 4.50 4.26
CA HIS A 166 -13.32 4.49 2.88
C HIS A 166 -14.21 5.68 2.47
N HIS A 167 -14.71 6.45 3.43
CA HIS A 167 -15.54 7.64 3.21
C HIS A 167 -14.72 8.86 2.79
N ILE A 168 -13.39 8.79 2.87
CA ILE A 168 -12.48 9.86 2.46
C ILE A 168 -12.32 9.82 0.94
N GLU A 169 -12.81 10.86 0.27
CA GLU A 169 -12.75 11.00 -1.19
C GLU A 169 -11.39 11.54 -1.68
N ASP A 170 -10.90 12.62 -1.07
CA ASP A 170 -9.57 13.16 -1.38
C ASP A 170 -8.49 12.41 -0.60
N LYS A 171 -8.12 11.25 -1.14
CA LYS A 171 -7.14 10.34 -0.54
C LYS A 171 -5.77 10.99 -0.39
N ILE A 172 -5.35 11.78 -1.38
CA ILE A 172 -4.01 12.37 -1.42
C ILE A 172 -3.88 13.45 -0.36
N ASP A 173 -4.79 14.43 -0.36
CA ASP A 173 -4.75 15.53 0.60
C ASP A 173 -4.84 15.02 2.05
N TYR A 174 -5.75 14.07 2.30
CA TYR A 174 -5.85 13.42 3.59
C TYR A 174 -4.52 12.77 4.02
N THR A 175 -3.94 11.92 3.17
CA THR A 175 -2.70 11.22 3.51
C THR A 175 -1.54 12.19 3.75
N LEU A 176 -1.39 13.22 2.91
CA LEU A 176 -0.34 14.22 3.08
C LEU A 176 -0.49 15.00 4.40
N LYS A 177 -1.72 15.36 4.78
CA LYS A 177 -2.01 16.05 6.04
C LYS A 177 -1.68 15.20 7.26
N GLU A 178 -2.10 13.93 7.25
CA GLU A 178 -1.85 13.00 8.36
C GLU A 178 -0.34 12.74 8.53
N VAL A 179 0.37 12.50 7.42
CA VAL A 179 1.83 12.33 7.44
C VAL A 179 2.52 13.58 7.98
N ALA A 180 2.18 14.77 7.47
CA ALA A 180 2.75 16.03 7.94
C ALA A 180 2.49 16.26 9.43
N ALA A 181 1.29 15.95 9.93
CA ALA A 181 0.95 16.06 11.34
C ALA A 181 1.84 15.17 12.22
N HIS A 182 2.08 13.93 11.82
CA HIS A 182 2.98 13.01 12.52
C HIS A 182 4.43 13.49 12.54
N LEU A 183 4.93 14.01 11.41
CA LEU A 183 6.30 14.53 11.32
C LEU A 183 6.51 15.80 12.17
N HIS A 184 5.52 16.70 12.21
CA HIS A 184 5.59 17.90 13.05
C HIS A 184 5.48 17.60 14.55
N ALA A 185 4.73 16.58 14.95
CA ALA A 185 4.65 16.15 16.35
C ALA A 185 6.01 15.66 16.88
N ALA A 186 6.76 14.91 16.06
CA ALA A 186 8.08 14.40 16.43
C ALA A 186 9.11 15.52 16.66
N ASN A 187 9.07 16.60 15.87
CA ASN A 187 9.99 17.73 16.00
C ASN A 187 9.78 18.55 17.28
N ARG A 188 8.59 18.50 17.90
CA ARG A 188 8.28 19.27 19.13
C ARG A 188 8.69 18.56 20.43
N CYS A 189 8.86 17.24 20.42
CA CYS A 189 9.29 16.48 21.60
C CYS A 189 10.82 16.39 21.76
N GLY A 190 11.60 16.70 20.71
CA GLY A 190 13.06 16.60 20.72
C GLY A 190 13.82 17.85 21.19
N SER A 191 13.13 18.87 21.70
CA SER A 191 13.72 20.16 22.09
C SER A 191 13.62 20.46 23.60
N ALA A 192 13.61 19.43 24.44
CA ALA A 192 13.61 19.54 25.90
C ALA A 192 14.91 18.97 26.51
#